data_AF-A0A194WX17-F1
#
_entry.id   AF-A0A194WX17-F1
#
_cell.length_a   1.000
_cell.length_b   1.000
_cell.length_c   1.000
_cell.angle_alpha   90.00
_cell.angle_beta   90.00
_cell.angle_gamma   90.00
#
_symmetry.space_group_name_H-M   'P 1'
#
loop_
_entity.id
_entity.type
_entity.pdbx_description
1 polymer ?
#
loop_
_entity_poly.entity_id
_entity_poly.type
_entity_poly.pdbx_seq_one_letter_code
_entity_poly.pdbx_strand_id
1 'polypeptide(L)'
;MGKKGKRGNRDEGVPEGANESDNGCQAQESNDIGEVNGRENASRSQYHDSGQVSTADEPEFTLQPYTKTVFETTQSIAVVQKNLERLNELYIKHADRIQQIPKVHRERDTLRTECEYKNEKIRRQKREIAELKSESREEEQRLGKIREELQQDRDKLKAEKEKQVAKAEKADKSLVALKATLDLEMEKELASRTQQLEAKMTSREDERKKKLSNLEAEKKKQSDNLAQEQKKLRTVQADLDDNRAAKILYKQQKEELEATLKEIQNEFDLTRQDADFYKRKFADIASNIETISSEYFRLLPHDIHKDLKSIDDCFRSVPIFEEDTSAELRIAHVQRIMSRALYDNIWQPFSSDETSPDTNLANWLNTIYTRLAKNELGGKNGRAAMVWKVLTMRSLQSADQELPLSPTSPATSHQVSQFSSRASQAVQEIIGKLTPLVDPAQKVEIQEKLLRLAQSAVEVWNVAQKDKLKVEAYIALNIADRDTWRSAQFDPLPSSEEASTDMVIKSSTRPRVFTLFPRIIVQTPSVAAESVPHIPGSFSTSQQDYIVTETIIHPGIGLPESSALVIRGKYEEEQEEARQREIMENAKEKLKRRHRTSSRSGSVSGPVSPSASVSGPLSPSARWSKGSLMATQIED
;
A
#
# COMPACT_ATOMS: atom_id res chain seq x y z
N MET A 1 -31.21 -20.40 -37.03
CA MET A 1 -32.36 -20.93 -37.82
C MET A 1 -33.37 -19.79 -38.00
N GLY A 2 -33.91 -19.56 -39.20
CA GLY A 2 -34.82 -18.44 -39.48
C GLY A 2 -35.59 -18.59 -40.80
N LYS A 3 -36.90 -18.28 -40.75
CA LYS A 3 -37.99 -18.53 -41.72
C LYS A 3 -37.80 -18.02 -43.18
N LYS A 4 -38.69 -18.52 -44.07
CA LYS A 4 -39.07 -18.10 -45.46
C LYS A 4 -38.21 -18.73 -46.59
N GLY A 5 -38.75 -19.14 -47.75
CA GLY A 5 -40.13 -19.56 -48.10
C GLY A 5 -40.91 -18.71 -49.14
N LYS A 6 -41.62 -19.43 -50.05
CA LYS A 6 -42.70 -19.05 -51.04
C LYS A 6 -42.36 -18.58 -52.48
N ARG A 7 -43.09 -19.20 -53.44
CA ARG A 7 -43.53 -18.76 -54.80
C ARG A 7 -42.44 -18.61 -55.90
N GLY A 8 -42.72 -18.80 -57.20
CA GLY A 8 -43.86 -19.45 -57.89
C GLY A 8 -44.75 -18.56 -58.79
N ASN A 9 -44.65 -18.76 -60.12
CA ASN A 9 -45.51 -18.34 -61.27
C ASN A 9 -45.02 -19.17 -62.52
N ARG A 10 -45.63 -19.36 -63.72
CA ARG A 10 -46.74 -18.77 -64.53
C ARG A 10 -46.39 -17.45 -65.26
N ASP A 11 -46.70 -17.20 -66.54
CA ASP A 11 -47.25 -18.01 -67.65
C ASP A 11 -46.90 -17.32 -69.02
N GLU A 12 -47.57 -17.68 -70.13
CA GLU A 12 -47.62 -16.99 -71.46
C GLU A 12 -46.37 -17.15 -72.38
N GLY A 13 -46.44 -17.03 -73.73
CA GLY A 13 -47.58 -16.78 -74.65
C GLY A 13 -47.16 -16.80 -76.14
N VAL A 14 -48.11 -16.81 -77.11
CA VAL A 14 -47.87 -16.96 -78.58
C VAL A 14 -48.57 -15.86 -79.40
N PRO A 15 -47.95 -15.37 -80.50
CA PRO A 15 -48.65 -14.93 -81.74
C PRO A 15 -47.85 -15.22 -83.06
N GLU A 16 -48.33 -15.09 -84.32
CA GLU A 16 -49.64 -15.39 -84.97
C GLU A 16 -49.53 -15.25 -86.52
N GLY A 17 -50.40 -15.93 -87.30
CA GLY A 17 -50.75 -15.60 -88.71
C GLY A 17 -49.86 -16.09 -89.88
N ALA A 18 -50.28 -16.06 -91.17
CA ALA A 18 -51.63 -15.92 -91.78
C ALA A 18 -51.63 -16.18 -93.33
N ASN A 19 -52.82 -16.32 -93.95
CA ASN A 19 -53.18 -16.19 -95.40
C ASN A 19 -52.74 -17.27 -96.44
N GLU A 20 -53.35 -17.41 -97.65
CA GLU A 20 -54.78 -17.49 -98.09
C GLU A 20 -54.93 -17.85 -99.61
N SER A 21 -56.10 -18.37 -100.04
CA SER A 21 -56.69 -18.33 -101.42
C SER A 21 -56.01 -19.14 -102.60
N ASP A 22 -56.64 -19.53 -103.74
CA ASP A 22 -58.04 -19.38 -104.25
C ASP A 22 -58.54 -20.48 -105.26
N ASN A 23 -59.87 -20.55 -105.48
CA ASN A 23 -60.76 -21.04 -106.60
C ASN A 23 -60.35 -22.02 -107.76
N GLY A 24 -61.36 -22.75 -108.34
CA GLY A 24 -61.29 -23.25 -109.75
C GLY A 24 -62.17 -24.45 -110.22
N CYS A 25 -63.46 -24.24 -110.53
CA CYS A 25 -64.53 -25.23 -110.86
C CYS A 25 -64.53 -26.00 -112.23
N GLN A 26 -65.18 -27.19 -112.24
CA GLN A 26 -66.20 -27.74 -113.21
C GLN A 26 -65.95 -27.87 -114.74
N ALA A 27 -66.72 -28.61 -115.58
CA ALA A 27 -67.53 -29.87 -115.49
C ALA A 27 -68.13 -30.26 -116.89
N GLN A 28 -68.53 -31.53 -117.10
CA GLN A 28 -69.55 -31.99 -118.11
C GLN A 28 -69.22 -31.77 -119.64
N GLU A 29 -69.94 -32.19 -120.71
CA GLU A 29 -70.86 -33.29 -121.13
C GLU A 29 -71.12 -33.17 -122.69
N SER A 30 -71.88 -34.00 -123.46
CA SER A 30 -72.24 -35.45 -123.52
C SER A 30 -72.97 -35.78 -124.87
N ASN A 31 -73.12 -37.08 -125.23
CA ASN A 31 -74.10 -37.66 -126.21
C ASN A 31 -74.06 -37.19 -127.71
N ASP A 32 -74.72 -37.77 -128.74
CA ASP A 32 -75.44 -39.05 -129.00
C ASP A 32 -75.61 -39.35 -130.52
N ILE A 33 -76.06 -40.58 -130.89
CA ILE A 33 -76.92 -40.98 -132.08
C ILE A 33 -76.43 -40.63 -133.52
N GLY A 34 -76.77 -41.26 -134.66
CA GLY A 34 -77.58 -42.42 -135.12
C GLY A 34 -77.97 -42.19 -136.61
N GLU A 35 -77.81 -43.11 -137.57
CA GLU A 35 -78.60 -44.30 -137.96
C GLU A 35 -79.59 -44.13 -139.17
N VAL A 36 -79.68 -45.19 -140.03
CA VAL A 36 -80.90 -45.71 -140.76
C VAL A 36 -81.43 -45.14 -142.12
N ASN A 37 -81.26 -45.98 -143.18
CA ASN A 37 -82.17 -46.46 -144.28
C ASN A 37 -83.00 -45.60 -145.30
N GLY A 38 -83.24 -46.23 -146.48
CA GLY A 38 -84.27 -45.91 -147.53
C GLY A 38 -83.67 -45.54 -148.92
N ARG A 39 -83.81 -46.24 -150.07
CA ARG A 39 -84.91 -46.95 -150.80
C ARG A 39 -86.01 -45.97 -151.32
N GLU A 40 -86.51 -45.99 -152.58
CA GLU A 40 -86.76 -47.09 -153.54
C GLU A 40 -86.80 -46.71 -155.07
N ASN A 41 -86.92 -47.74 -155.94
CA ASN A 41 -87.79 -47.93 -157.15
C ASN A 41 -87.98 -46.86 -158.27
N ALA A 42 -88.32 -47.19 -159.55
CA ALA A 42 -88.15 -48.40 -160.40
C ALA A 42 -88.66 -48.18 -161.87
N SER A 43 -88.23 -49.06 -162.80
CA SER A 43 -88.96 -49.57 -164.00
C SER A 43 -89.16 -48.73 -165.31
N ARG A 44 -89.38 -49.48 -166.43
CA ARG A 44 -89.83 -49.08 -167.80
C ARG A 44 -88.84 -48.27 -168.67
N SER A 45 -88.85 -48.32 -170.02
CA SER A 45 -89.40 -49.22 -171.07
C SER A 45 -88.66 -48.90 -172.39
N GLN A 46 -87.90 -49.78 -173.04
CA GLN A 46 -88.30 -50.78 -174.07
C GLN A 46 -89.00 -50.24 -175.35
N TYR A 47 -88.25 -50.26 -176.47
CA TYR A 47 -88.63 -50.31 -177.92
C TYR A 47 -89.59 -49.20 -178.46
N HIS A 48 -89.98 -49.02 -179.73
CA HIS A 48 -89.98 -49.73 -181.05
C HIS A 48 -90.05 -48.65 -182.20
N ASP A 49 -89.78 -48.83 -183.50
CA ASP A 49 -89.17 -49.92 -184.30
C ASP A 49 -88.46 -49.41 -185.62
N SER A 50 -89.02 -49.65 -186.83
CA SER A 50 -88.39 -49.47 -188.16
C SER A 50 -89.39 -49.11 -189.30
N GLY A 51 -88.90 -48.93 -190.55
CA GLY A 51 -89.71 -48.79 -191.79
C GLY A 51 -90.32 -47.40 -192.06
N GLN A 52 -90.79 -47.03 -193.26
CA GLN A 52 -90.66 -47.56 -194.65
C GLN A 52 -90.69 -46.32 -195.60
N VAL A 53 -89.96 -46.24 -196.72
CA VAL A 53 -90.12 -46.94 -198.03
C VAL A 53 -91.45 -46.62 -198.74
N SER A 54 -91.35 -46.07 -199.97
CA SER A 54 -92.40 -45.97 -201.02
C SER A 54 -93.56 -44.97 -200.78
N THR A 55 -94.23 -44.37 -201.78
CA THR A 55 -94.04 -44.27 -203.27
C THR A 55 -94.90 -43.12 -203.83
N ALA A 56 -94.73 -42.81 -205.13
CA ALA A 56 -95.74 -42.31 -206.08
C ALA A 56 -96.16 -40.82 -206.07
N ASP A 57 -96.67 -40.22 -207.16
CA ASP A 57 -96.43 -40.37 -208.63
C ASP A 57 -97.12 -39.19 -209.41
N GLU A 58 -96.72 -38.98 -210.68
CA GLU A 58 -97.46 -38.34 -211.82
C GLU A 58 -97.94 -36.85 -211.85
N PRO A 59 -98.05 -36.26 -213.07
CA PRO A 59 -99.05 -35.27 -213.52
C PRO A 59 -100.07 -35.91 -214.49
N GLU A 60 -101.29 -35.45 -214.81
CA GLU A 60 -101.98 -34.14 -214.86
C GLU A 60 -101.66 -33.17 -216.03
N PHE A 61 -102.55 -33.18 -217.05
CA PHE A 61 -102.97 -32.00 -217.83
C PHE A 61 -104.52 -31.94 -217.87
N THR A 62 -105.18 -32.33 -216.77
CA THR A 62 -106.64 -32.51 -216.67
C THR A 62 -107.08 -32.34 -215.23
N LEU A 63 -107.66 -31.18 -214.90
CA LEU A 63 -107.75 -30.63 -213.52
C LEU A 63 -108.81 -31.29 -212.60
N GLN A 64 -108.84 -32.62 -212.53
CA GLN A 64 -109.91 -33.43 -211.92
C GLN A 64 -109.61 -34.19 -210.61
N PRO A 65 -108.37 -34.36 -210.09
CA PRO A 65 -108.11 -34.99 -208.79
C PRO A 65 -108.74 -34.28 -207.56
N TYR A 66 -109.23 -33.06 -207.75
CA TYR A 66 -109.63 -32.04 -206.76
C TYR A 66 -110.67 -32.44 -205.69
N THR A 67 -111.16 -33.68 -205.67
CA THR A 67 -112.15 -34.17 -204.70
C THR A 67 -111.64 -35.27 -203.77
N LYS A 68 -110.60 -36.04 -204.15
CA LYS A 68 -110.16 -37.21 -203.36
C LYS A 68 -109.08 -36.86 -202.34
N THR A 69 -107.99 -36.22 -202.78
CA THR A 69 -106.91 -35.75 -201.89
C THR A 69 -107.42 -34.75 -200.85
N VAL A 70 -108.45 -33.97 -201.18
CA VAL A 70 -109.15 -33.08 -200.24
C VAL A 70 -109.72 -33.85 -199.04
N PHE A 71 -110.30 -35.04 -199.25
CA PHE A 71 -110.89 -35.81 -198.14
C PHE A 71 -109.80 -36.40 -197.23
N GLU A 72 -108.79 -37.04 -197.81
CA GLU A 72 -107.68 -37.66 -197.07
C GLU A 72 -106.81 -36.61 -196.35
N THR A 73 -106.56 -35.45 -196.96
CA THR A 73 -105.84 -34.34 -196.30
C THR A 73 -106.69 -33.59 -195.28
N THR A 74 -108.01 -33.45 -195.45
CA THR A 74 -108.88 -32.89 -194.39
C THR A 74 -108.87 -33.81 -193.16
N GLN A 75 -108.84 -35.13 -193.36
CA GLN A 75 -108.72 -36.10 -192.28
C GLN A 75 -107.35 -36.05 -191.58
N SER A 76 -106.25 -35.85 -192.33
CA SER A 76 -104.92 -35.66 -191.73
C SER A 76 -104.77 -34.31 -191.02
N ILE A 77 -105.36 -33.23 -191.54
CA ILE A 77 -105.44 -31.92 -190.88
C ILE A 77 -106.16 -32.03 -189.54
N ALA A 78 -107.27 -32.77 -189.44
CA ALA A 78 -107.96 -33.00 -188.16
C ALA A 78 -107.06 -33.72 -187.13
N VAL A 79 -106.17 -34.63 -187.56
CA VAL A 79 -105.17 -35.27 -186.69
C VAL A 79 -104.07 -34.29 -186.29
N VAL A 80 -103.59 -33.45 -187.21
CA VAL A 80 -102.61 -32.38 -186.91
C VAL A 80 -103.17 -31.37 -185.91
N GLN A 81 -104.42 -30.94 -186.08
CA GLN A 81 -105.11 -29.99 -185.20
C GLN A 81 -105.21 -30.53 -183.77
N LYS A 82 -105.63 -31.78 -183.62
CA LYS A 82 -105.70 -32.50 -182.33
C LYS A 82 -104.33 -32.72 -181.67
N ASN A 83 -103.26 -32.85 -182.46
CA ASN A 83 -101.89 -32.90 -181.95
C ASN A 83 -101.37 -31.50 -181.55
N LEU A 84 -101.79 -30.44 -182.23
CA LEU A 84 -101.43 -29.06 -181.88
C LEU A 84 -102.05 -28.62 -180.55
N GLU A 85 -103.32 -28.95 -180.32
CA GLU A 85 -104.01 -28.71 -179.04
C GLU A 85 -103.27 -29.40 -177.88
N ARG A 86 -102.88 -30.67 -178.07
CA ARG A 86 -102.12 -31.45 -177.10
C ARG A 86 -100.70 -30.89 -176.84
N LEU A 87 -100.09 -30.25 -177.83
CA LEU A 87 -98.82 -29.54 -177.67
C LEU A 87 -98.99 -28.24 -176.87
N ASN A 88 -100.08 -27.51 -177.11
CA ASN A 88 -100.43 -26.29 -176.39
C ASN A 88 -100.69 -26.57 -174.89
N GLU A 89 -101.43 -27.63 -174.57
CA GLU A 89 -101.63 -28.10 -173.18
C GLU A 89 -100.29 -28.40 -172.48
N LEU A 90 -99.36 -29.10 -173.16
CA LEU A 90 -98.05 -29.43 -172.60
C LEU A 90 -97.19 -28.19 -172.35
N TYR A 91 -97.24 -27.19 -173.24
CA TYR A 91 -96.46 -25.96 -173.08
C TYR A 91 -96.93 -25.13 -171.88
N ILE A 92 -98.25 -24.96 -171.73
CA ILE A 92 -98.86 -24.28 -170.58
C ILE A 92 -98.50 -25.01 -169.28
N LYS A 93 -98.54 -26.34 -169.26
CA LYS A 93 -98.29 -27.19 -168.08
C LYS A 93 -96.85 -27.15 -167.54
N HIS A 94 -95.89 -26.60 -168.29
CA HIS A 94 -94.47 -26.60 -167.91
C HIS A 94 -93.83 -25.23 -167.68
N ALA A 95 -94.54 -24.12 -167.96
CA ALA A 95 -94.03 -22.76 -167.81
C ALA A 95 -93.47 -22.46 -166.40
N ASP A 96 -94.24 -22.76 -165.33
CA ASP A 96 -93.85 -22.48 -163.95
C ASP A 96 -92.59 -23.23 -163.51
N ARG A 97 -92.39 -24.46 -164.00
CA ARG A 97 -91.23 -25.29 -163.65
C ARG A 97 -89.93 -24.73 -164.22
N ILE A 98 -89.99 -24.11 -165.40
CA ILE A 98 -88.83 -23.50 -166.06
C ILE A 98 -88.36 -22.26 -165.28
N GLN A 99 -89.28 -21.47 -164.70
CA GLN A 99 -88.92 -20.27 -163.92
C GLN A 99 -88.19 -20.56 -162.59
N GLN A 100 -88.28 -21.77 -162.02
CA GLN A 100 -87.66 -22.06 -160.71
C GLN A 100 -86.17 -22.47 -160.80
N ILE A 101 -85.71 -22.96 -161.95
CA ILE A 101 -84.35 -23.47 -162.17
C ILE A 101 -83.23 -22.46 -161.77
N PRO A 102 -83.35 -21.13 -162.02
CA PRO A 102 -82.34 -20.16 -161.62
C PRO A 102 -82.22 -19.90 -160.11
N LYS A 103 -83.26 -20.18 -159.31
CA LYS A 103 -83.18 -20.01 -157.84
C LYS A 103 -82.29 -21.09 -157.22
N VAL A 104 -82.57 -22.36 -157.53
CA VAL A 104 -81.86 -23.53 -156.99
C VAL A 104 -80.37 -23.49 -157.29
N HIS A 105 -79.98 -22.96 -158.46
CA HIS A 105 -78.57 -22.78 -158.83
C HIS A 105 -77.81 -21.82 -157.90
N ARG A 106 -78.40 -20.68 -157.53
CA ARG A 106 -77.75 -19.71 -156.63
C ARG A 106 -77.54 -20.29 -155.24
N GLU A 107 -78.56 -20.96 -154.73
CA GLU A 107 -78.60 -21.54 -153.37
C GLU A 107 -77.52 -22.63 -153.19
N ARG A 108 -77.37 -23.51 -154.20
CA ARG A 108 -76.27 -24.49 -154.28
C ARG A 108 -74.89 -23.85 -154.21
N ASP A 109 -74.68 -22.76 -154.95
CA ASP A 109 -73.35 -22.16 -155.10
C ASP A 109 -72.93 -21.39 -153.83
N THR A 110 -73.89 -20.80 -153.08
CA THR A 110 -73.63 -20.31 -151.71
C THR A 110 -73.14 -21.44 -150.79
N LEU A 111 -73.86 -22.57 -150.71
CA LEU A 111 -73.50 -23.70 -149.84
C LEU A 111 -72.11 -24.30 -150.18
N ARG A 112 -71.73 -24.27 -151.46
CA ARG A 112 -70.40 -24.70 -151.92
C ARG A 112 -69.29 -23.84 -151.31
N THR A 113 -69.39 -22.52 -151.41
CA THR A 113 -68.37 -21.60 -150.87
C THR A 113 -68.22 -21.67 -149.35
N GLU A 114 -69.31 -21.93 -148.62
CA GLU A 114 -69.26 -22.12 -147.16
C GLU A 114 -68.52 -23.41 -146.78
N CYS A 115 -68.74 -24.50 -147.52
CA CYS A 115 -68.01 -25.77 -147.35
C CYS A 115 -66.50 -25.62 -147.63
N GLU A 116 -66.12 -24.86 -148.65
CA GLU A 116 -64.72 -24.59 -148.99
C GLU A 116 -64.02 -23.77 -147.89
N TYR A 117 -64.69 -22.75 -147.33
CA TYR A 117 -64.21 -21.98 -146.18
C TYR A 117 -64.01 -22.83 -144.91
N LYS A 118 -64.99 -23.67 -144.56
CA LYS A 118 -64.91 -24.57 -143.39
C LYS A 118 -63.75 -25.57 -143.52
N ASN A 119 -63.52 -26.11 -144.71
CA ASN A 119 -62.43 -27.06 -144.96
C ASN A 119 -61.04 -26.43 -144.77
N GLU A 120 -60.80 -25.20 -145.24
CA GLU A 120 -59.49 -24.56 -145.02
C GLU A 120 -59.26 -24.17 -143.55
N LYS A 121 -60.32 -23.83 -142.79
CA LYS A 121 -60.20 -23.63 -141.34
C LYS A 121 -59.72 -24.91 -140.63
N ILE A 122 -60.32 -26.06 -140.96
CA ILE A 122 -59.89 -27.39 -140.45
C ILE A 122 -58.44 -27.69 -140.88
N ARG A 123 -58.05 -27.37 -142.12
CA ARG A 123 -56.69 -27.59 -142.64
C ARG A 123 -55.62 -26.70 -141.97
N ARG A 124 -56.03 -25.57 -141.38
CA ARG A 124 -55.16 -24.71 -140.56
C ARG A 124 -54.95 -25.30 -139.17
N GLN A 125 -56.04 -25.61 -138.46
CA GLN A 125 -56.01 -26.18 -137.12
C GLN A 125 -55.27 -27.54 -137.06
N LYS A 126 -55.36 -28.36 -138.12
CA LYS A 126 -54.60 -29.62 -138.21
C LYS A 126 -53.08 -29.45 -138.34
N ARG A 127 -52.58 -28.28 -138.77
CA ARG A 127 -51.13 -27.98 -138.77
C ARG A 127 -50.66 -27.54 -137.40
N GLU A 128 -51.36 -26.59 -136.79
CA GLU A 128 -51.16 -26.08 -135.44
C GLU A 128 -51.09 -27.20 -134.38
N ILE A 129 -52.01 -28.18 -134.44
CA ILE A 129 -52.02 -29.36 -133.56
C ILE A 129 -50.83 -30.31 -133.80
N ALA A 130 -50.24 -30.32 -135.00
CA ALA A 130 -49.06 -31.15 -135.30
C ALA A 130 -47.77 -30.48 -134.80
N GLU A 131 -47.70 -29.15 -134.88
CA GLU A 131 -46.57 -28.31 -134.46
C GLU A 131 -46.41 -28.35 -132.92
N LEU A 132 -47.50 -28.11 -132.18
CA LEU A 132 -47.54 -28.24 -130.71
C LEU A 132 -47.19 -29.66 -130.22
N LYS A 133 -47.53 -30.70 -131.01
CA LYS A 133 -47.15 -32.11 -130.73
C LYS A 133 -45.72 -32.48 -131.11
N SER A 134 -44.97 -31.55 -131.71
CA SER A 134 -43.52 -31.64 -131.89
C SER A 134 -42.82 -31.01 -130.69
N GLU A 135 -43.13 -29.74 -130.40
CA GLU A 135 -42.53 -28.96 -129.31
C GLU A 135 -42.64 -29.67 -127.96
N SER A 136 -43.84 -30.18 -127.63
CA SER A 136 -44.10 -30.91 -126.38
C SER A 136 -43.19 -32.14 -126.19
N ARG A 137 -42.74 -32.81 -127.26
CA ARG A 137 -41.81 -33.96 -127.15
C ARG A 137 -40.37 -33.53 -126.96
N GLU A 138 -39.96 -32.43 -127.59
CA GLU A 138 -38.62 -31.89 -127.38
C GLU A 138 -38.44 -31.39 -125.95
N GLU A 139 -39.46 -30.75 -125.37
CA GLU A 139 -39.42 -30.28 -124.00
C GLU A 139 -39.43 -31.45 -122.99
N GLU A 140 -40.23 -32.50 -123.23
CA GLU A 140 -40.21 -33.72 -122.41
C GLU A 140 -38.83 -34.42 -122.45
N GLN A 141 -38.15 -34.45 -123.61
CA GLN A 141 -36.78 -34.96 -123.71
C GLN A 141 -35.74 -34.08 -123.00
N ARG A 142 -35.92 -32.75 -122.95
CA ARG A 142 -35.05 -31.85 -122.17
C ARG A 142 -35.24 -32.08 -120.67
N LEU A 143 -36.48 -32.19 -120.20
CA LEU A 143 -36.81 -32.48 -118.80
C LEU A 143 -36.30 -33.85 -118.34
N GLY A 144 -36.27 -34.86 -119.23
CA GLY A 144 -35.65 -36.15 -118.96
C GLY A 144 -34.18 -36.04 -118.57
N LYS A 145 -33.36 -35.35 -119.39
CA LYS A 145 -31.92 -35.17 -119.14
C LYS A 145 -31.63 -34.42 -117.84
N ILE A 146 -32.39 -33.34 -117.58
CA ILE A 146 -32.25 -32.54 -116.35
C ILE A 146 -32.51 -33.39 -115.09
N ARG A 147 -33.42 -34.38 -115.15
CA ARG A 147 -33.65 -35.31 -114.02
C ARG A 147 -32.50 -36.28 -113.79
N GLU A 148 -31.83 -36.76 -114.85
CA GLU A 148 -30.67 -37.64 -114.71
C GLU A 148 -29.46 -36.91 -114.11
N GLU A 149 -29.20 -35.66 -114.53
CA GLU A 149 -28.13 -34.82 -113.96
C GLU A 149 -28.39 -34.52 -112.47
N LEU A 150 -29.62 -34.13 -112.11
CA LEU A 150 -30.02 -33.90 -110.71
C LEU A 150 -29.87 -35.16 -109.83
N GLN A 151 -30.12 -36.35 -110.37
CA GLN A 151 -29.95 -37.59 -109.62
C GLN A 151 -28.46 -37.90 -109.39
N GLN A 152 -27.60 -37.72 -110.39
CA GLN A 152 -26.15 -37.92 -110.22
C GLN A 152 -25.56 -36.98 -109.17
N ASP A 153 -25.96 -35.71 -109.15
CA ASP A 153 -25.45 -34.75 -108.15
C ASP A 153 -25.99 -35.03 -106.75
N ARG A 154 -27.22 -35.55 -106.62
CA ARG A 154 -27.77 -36.01 -105.35
C ARG A 154 -26.95 -37.16 -104.74
N ASP A 155 -26.51 -38.11 -105.56
CA ASP A 155 -25.71 -39.26 -105.11
C ASP A 155 -24.26 -38.85 -104.79
N LYS A 156 -23.65 -37.94 -105.57
CA LYS A 156 -22.35 -37.31 -105.22
C LYS A 156 -22.42 -36.60 -103.86
N LEU A 157 -23.45 -35.80 -103.62
CA LEU A 157 -23.64 -35.06 -102.37
C LEU A 157 -23.82 -35.98 -101.16
N LYS A 158 -24.44 -37.15 -101.35
CA LYS A 158 -24.59 -38.17 -100.31
C LYS A 158 -23.24 -38.78 -99.93
N ALA A 159 -22.44 -39.18 -100.92
CA ALA A 159 -21.11 -39.76 -100.70
C ALA A 159 -20.14 -38.79 -100.00
N GLU A 160 -20.25 -37.49 -100.28
CA GLU A 160 -19.45 -36.46 -99.59
C GLU A 160 -19.88 -36.28 -98.13
N LYS A 161 -21.19 -36.28 -97.84
CA LYS A 161 -21.70 -36.24 -96.46
C LYS A 161 -21.27 -37.45 -95.64
N GLU A 162 -21.33 -38.66 -96.20
CA GLU A 162 -20.89 -39.88 -95.51
C GLU A 162 -19.39 -39.84 -95.15
N LYS A 163 -18.54 -39.28 -96.04
CA LYS A 163 -17.13 -39.02 -95.74
C LYS A 163 -16.91 -37.97 -94.64
N GLN A 164 -17.75 -36.95 -94.56
CA GLN A 164 -17.66 -35.93 -93.51
C GLN A 164 -18.11 -36.48 -92.15
N VAL A 165 -19.20 -37.26 -92.09
CA VAL A 165 -19.63 -37.94 -90.84
C VAL A 165 -18.55 -38.91 -90.34
N ALA A 166 -17.95 -39.71 -91.22
CA ALA A 166 -16.87 -40.64 -90.84
C ALA A 166 -15.59 -39.95 -90.33
N LYS A 167 -15.36 -38.67 -90.71
CA LYS A 167 -14.29 -37.83 -90.13
C LYS A 167 -14.72 -37.22 -88.80
N ALA A 168 -15.96 -36.70 -88.70
CA ALA A 168 -16.52 -36.12 -87.49
C ALA A 168 -16.54 -37.12 -86.32
N GLU A 169 -16.99 -38.36 -86.55
CA GLU A 169 -16.98 -39.41 -85.52
C GLU A 169 -15.57 -39.71 -84.98
N LYS A 170 -14.54 -39.68 -85.83
CA LYS A 170 -13.15 -39.91 -85.39
C LYS A 170 -12.61 -38.75 -84.58
N ALA A 171 -12.97 -37.51 -84.94
CA ALA A 171 -12.64 -36.32 -84.15
C ALA A 171 -13.36 -36.35 -82.79
N ASP A 172 -14.66 -36.63 -82.77
CA ASP A 172 -15.46 -36.69 -81.55
C ASP A 172 -14.98 -37.78 -80.59
N LYS A 173 -14.73 -39.01 -81.08
CA LYS A 173 -14.14 -40.10 -80.28
C LYS A 173 -12.77 -39.73 -79.69
N SER A 174 -11.97 -38.91 -80.39
CA SER A 174 -10.70 -38.39 -79.85
C SER A 174 -10.89 -37.27 -78.82
N LEU A 175 -11.88 -36.40 -78.98
CA LEU A 175 -12.23 -35.35 -78.02
C LEU A 175 -12.82 -35.92 -76.73
N VAL A 176 -13.69 -36.93 -76.83
CA VAL A 176 -14.24 -37.64 -75.66
C VAL A 176 -13.14 -38.35 -74.88
N ALA A 177 -12.18 -39.00 -75.55
CA ALA A 177 -11.03 -39.63 -74.90
C ALA A 177 -10.13 -38.59 -74.20
N LEU A 178 -9.77 -37.50 -74.90
CA LEU A 178 -8.94 -36.42 -74.33
C LEU A 178 -9.63 -35.74 -73.15
N LYS A 179 -10.94 -35.49 -73.24
CA LYS A 179 -11.74 -34.93 -72.16
C LYS A 179 -11.79 -35.87 -70.96
N ALA A 180 -12.02 -37.16 -71.16
CA ALA A 180 -12.03 -38.14 -70.07
C ALA A 180 -10.66 -38.22 -69.35
N THR A 181 -9.54 -38.08 -70.05
CA THR A 181 -8.22 -37.96 -69.41
C THR A 181 -8.05 -36.65 -68.63
N LEU A 182 -8.51 -35.52 -69.19
CA LEU A 182 -8.40 -34.20 -68.56
C LEU A 182 -9.30 -34.08 -67.31
N ASP A 183 -10.54 -34.56 -67.38
CA ASP A 183 -11.48 -34.57 -66.26
C ASP A 183 -10.93 -35.42 -65.10
N LEU A 184 -10.31 -36.58 -65.39
CA LEU A 184 -9.71 -37.48 -64.40
C LEU A 184 -8.39 -36.94 -63.80
N GLU A 185 -7.62 -36.15 -64.55
CA GLU A 185 -6.44 -35.45 -64.04
C GLU A 185 -6.82 -34.23 -63.18
N MET A 186 -7.81 -33.45 -63.62
CA MET A 186 -8.41 -32.36 -62.84
C MET A 186 -9.06 -32.87 -61.54
N GLU A 187 -9.76 -34.00 -61.57
CA GLU A 187 -10.35 -34.60 -60.36
C GLU A 187 -9.26 -35.04 -59.36
N LYS A 188 -8.14 -35.60 -59.84
CA LYS A 188 -6.98 -35.91 -58.99
C LYS A 188 -6.32 -34.66 -58.41
N GLU A 189 -6.14 -33.59 -59.20
CA GLU A 189 -5.57 -32.34 -58.68
C GLU A 189 -6.52 -31.71 -57.64
N LEU A 190 -7.83 -31.65 -57.92
CA LEU A 190 -8.84 -31.16 -56.98
C LEU A 190 -8.88 -31.99 -55.70
N ALA A 191 -8.82 -33.33 -55.78
CA ALA A 191 -8.77 -34.21 -54.60
C ALA A 191 -7.48 -34.00 -53.78
N SER A 192 -6.33 -33.83 -54.44
CA SER A 192 -5.07 -33.47 -53.75
C SER A 192 -5.17 -32.09 -53.10
N ARG A 193 -5.80 -31.12 -53.78
CA ARG A 193 -5.98 -29.74 -53.33
C ARG A 193 -6.91 -29.66 -52.12
N THR A 194 -8.04 -30.38 -52.12
CA THR A 194 -8.96 -30.43 -50.99
C THR A 194 -8.31 -31.13 -49.80
N GLN A 195 -7.67 -32.28 -49.99
CA GLN A 195 -6.98 -33.01 -48.92
C GLN A 195 -5.85 -32.19 -48.28
N GLN A 196 -5.08 -31.43 -49.09
CA GLN A 196 -4.09 -30.49 -48.56
C GLN A 196 -4.71 -29.31 -47.79
N LEU A 197 -5.85 -28.79 -48.23
CA LEU A 197 -6.55 -27.69 -47.55
C LEU A 197 -7.17 -28.17 -46.24
N GLU A 198 -7.76 -29.36 -46.23
CA GLU A 198 -8.35 -30.02 -45.07
C GLU A 198 -7.29 -30.31 -44.00
N ALA A 199 -6.15 -30.91 -44.38
CA ALA A 199 -5.01 -31.11 -43.49
C ALA A 199 -4.43 -29.79 -42.91
N LYS A 200 -4.44 -28.70 -43.71
CA LYS A 200 -4.04 -27.36 -43.24
C LYS A 200 -5.09 -26.73 -42.32
N MET A 201 -6.37 -27.07 -42.48
CA MET A 201 -7.45 -26.61 -41.60
C MET A 201 -7.45 -27.34 -40.26
N THR A 202 -7.38 -28.67 -40.25
CA THR A 202 -7.31 -29.46 -39.00
C THR A 202 -6.06 -29.11 -38.18
N SER A 203 -4.88 -29.00 -38.83
CA SER A 203 -3.65 -28.53 -38.18
C SER A 203 -3.81 -27.15 -37.53
N ARG A 204 -4.48 -26.20 -38.21
CA ARG A 204 -4.77 -24.86 -37.66
C ARG A 204 -5.82 -24.88 -36.53
N GLU A 205 -6.79 -25.79 -36.58
CA GLU A 205 -7.77 -25.96 -35.50
C GLU A 205 -7.13 -26.57 -34.25
N ASP A 206 -6.26 -27.57 -34.39
CA ASP A 206 -5.56 -28.16 -33.26
C ASP A 206 -4.53 -27.20 -32.65
N GLU A 207 -3.84 -26.39 -33.46
CA GLU A 207 -3.07 -25.25 -32.96
C GLU A 207 -3.94 -24.26 -32.17
N ARG A 208 -5.12 -23.91 -32.69
CA ARG A 208 -6.05 -22.97 -32.02
C ARG A 208 -6.60 -23.56 -30.72
N LYS A 209 -6.98 -24.83 -30.70
CA LYS A 209 -7.42 -25.55 -29.48
C LYS A 209 -6.32 -25.58 -28.43
N LYS A 210 -5.07 -25.89 -28.82
CA LYS A 210 -3.90 -25.86 -27.90
C LYS A 210 -3.65 -24.43 -27.37
N LYS A 211 -3.69 -23.42 -28.24
CA LYS A 211 -3.53 -22.00 -27.85
C LYS A 211 -4.65 -21.53 -26.91
N LEU A 212 -5.91 -21.88 -27.19
CA LEU A 212 -7.06 -21.57 -26.31
C LEU A 212 -6.94 -22.28 -24.96
N SER A 213 -6.68 -23.60 -24.95
CA SER A 213 -6.53 -24.37 -23.71
C SER A 213 -5.38 -23.85 -22.83
N ASN A 214 -4.25 -23.47 -23.43
CA ASN A 214 -3.15 -22.84 -22.71
C ASN A 214 -3.55 -21.46 -22.14
N LEU A 215 -4.24 -20.62 -22.91
CA LEU A 215 -4.70 -19.30 -22.46
C LEU A 215 -5.79 -19.39 -21.38
N GLU A 216 -6.67 -20.40 -21.43
CA GLU A 216 -7.66 -20.66 -20.39
C GLU A 216 -7.00 -21.15 -19.09
N ALA A 217 -6.02 -22.06 -19.20
CA ALA A 217 -5.24 -22.52 -18.05
C ALA A 217 -4.40 -21.38 -17.43
N GLU A 218 -3.78 -20.53 -18.25
CA GLU A 218 -3.04 -19.37 -17.79
C GLU A 218 -3.96 -18.32 -17.15
N LYS A 219 -5.08 -17.98 -17.81
CA LYS A 219 -6.10 -17.06 -17.25
C LYS A 219 -6.63 -17.56 -15.91
N LYS A 220 -6.88 -18.87 -15.78
CA LYS A 220 -7.27 -19.48 -14.50
C LYS A 220 -6.17 -19.32 -13.45
N LYS A 221 -4.93 -19.69 -13.78
CA LYS A 221 -3.77 -19.54 -12.87
C LYS A 221 -3.56 -18.09 -12.44
N GLN A 222 -3.70 -17.12 -13.35
CA GLN A 222 -3.64 -15.70 -13.03
C GLN A 222 -4.79 -15.28 -12.10
N SER A 223 -6.03 -15.75 -12.34
CA SER A 223 -7.19 -15.50 -11.47
C SER A 223 -7.00 -16.08 -10.06
N ASP A 224 -6.52 -17.32 -9.96
CA ASP A 224 -6.27 -18.01 -8.69
C ASP A 224 -5.16 -17.28 -7.88
N ASN A 225 -4.08 -16.86 -8.56
CA ASN A 225 -3.02 -16.02 -7.96
C ASN A 225 -3.57 -14.67 -7.47
N LEU A 226 -4.41 -13.98 -8.26
CA LEU A 226 -4.97 -12.67 -7.90
C LEU A 226 -5.89 -12.77 -6.68
N ALA A 227 -6.69 -13.85 -6.60
CA ALA A 227 -7.49 -14.15 -5.40
C ALA A 227 -6.61 -14.46 -4.17
N GLN A 228 -5.49 -15.16 -4.35
CA GLN A 228 -4.54 -15.43 -3.27
C GLN A 228 -3.86 -14.14 -2.76
N GLU A 229 -3.42 -13.24 -3.65
CA GLU A 229 -2.84 -11.95 -3.27
C GLU A 229 -3.88 -11.04 -2.61
N GLN A 230 -5.13 -10.97 -3.11
CA GLN A 230 -6.20 -10.24 -2.41
C GLN A 230 -6.46 -10.79 -1.01
N LYS A 231 -6.35 -12.11 -0.78
CA LYS A 231 -6.47 -12.70 0.55
C LYS A 231 -5.31 -12.29 1.46
N LYS A 232 -4.05 -12.39 0.98
CA LYS A 232 -2.86 -11.93 1.72
C LYS A 232 -2.97 -10.45 2.10
N LEU A 233 -3.36 -9.60 1.15
CA LEU A 233 -3.44 -8.15 1.35
C LEU A 233 -4.52 -7.76 2.37
N ARG A 234 -5.63 -8.51 2.45
CA ARG A 234 -6.63 -8.38 3.53
C ARG A 234 -6.09 -8.81 4.89
N THR A 235 -5.32 -9.89 4.96
CA THR A 235 -4.67 -10.33 6.21
C THR A 235 -3.68 -9.27 6.70
N VAL A 236 -2.75 -8.83 5.84
CA VAL A 236 -1.77 -7.77 6.19
C VAL A 236 -2.45 -6.46 6.57
N GLN A 237 -3.59 -6.11 5.96
CA GLN A 237 -4.37 -4.94 6.38
C GLN A 237 -4.93 -5.10 7.80
N ALA A 238 -5.49 -6.26 8.14
CA ALA A 238 -5.96 -6.54 9.49
C ALA A 238 -4.81 -6.54 10.51
N ASP A 239 -3.70 -7.21 10.20
CA ASP A 239 -2.49 -7.23 11.05
C ASP A 239 -1.96 -5.80 11.33
N LEU A 240 -2.03 -4.90 10.34
CA LEU A 240 -1.65 -3.49 10.48
C LEU A 240 -2.62 -2.69 11.35
N ASP A 241 -3.92 -2.94 11.26
CA ASP A 241 -4.94 -2.25 12.05
C ASP A 241 -4.98 -2.75 13.50
N ASP A 242 -4.76 -4.04 13.74
CA ASP A 242 -4.52 -4.61 15.07
C ASP A 242 -3.22 -4.05 15.69
N ASN A 243 -2.14 -3.93 14.90
CA ASN A 243 -0.89 -3.31 15.37
C ASN A 243 -1.07 -1.82 15.73
N ARG A 244 -1.88 -1.08 14.96
CA ARG A 244 -2.27 0.31 15.28
C ARG A 244 -3.06 0.38 16.59
N ALA A 245 -4.04 -0.50 16.79
CA ALA A 245 -4.83 -0.56 18.01
C ALA A 245 -3.96 -0.88 19.23
N ALA A 246 -3.10 -1.91 19.14
CA ALA A 246 -2.14 -2.26 20.18
C ALA A 246 -1.18 -1.09 20.50
N LYS A 247 -0.68 -0.38 19.48
CA LYS A 247 0.19 0.79 19.68
C LYS A 247 -0.51 1.95 20.39
N ILE A 248 -1.82 2.14 20.17
CA ILE A 248 -2.62 3.14 20.90
C ILE A 248 -2.78 2.71 22.37
N LEU A 249 -3.14 1.44 22.61
CA LEU A 249 -3.29 0.90 23.97
C LEU A 249 -1.97 0.98 24.77
N TYR A 250 -0.84 0.56 24.18
CA TYR A 250 0.47 0.69 24.84
C TYR A 250 0.86 2.15 25.10
N LYS A 251 0.46 3.10 24.24
CA LYS A 251 0.68 4.52 24.51
C LYS A 251 -0.15 5.00 25.72
N GLN A 252 -1.43 4.62 25.77
CA GLN A 252 -2.32 4.96 26.89
C GLN A 252 -1.82 4.35 28.21
N GLN A 253 -1.48 3.06 28.22
CA GLN A 253 -0.89 2.39 29.38
C GLN A 253 0.43 3.04 29.82
N LYS A 254 1.27 3.50 28.88
CA LYS A 254 2.48 4.27 29.24
C LYS A 254 2.14 5.60 29.90
N GLU A 255 1.20 6.36 29.34
CA GLU A 255 0.80 7.67 29.88
C GLU A 255 0.14 7.53 31.27
N GLU A 256 -0.63 6.46 31.50
CA GLU A 256 -1.20 6.08 32.80
C GLU A 256 -0.12 5.65 33.81
N LEU A 257 0.88 4.86 33.37
CA LEU A 257 2.03 4.47 34.20
C LEU A 257 2.94 5.67 34.52
N GLU A 258 3.13 6.62 33.60
CA GLU A 258 3.87 7.86 33.86
C GLU A 258 3.10 8.80 34.79
N ALA A 259 1.77 8.85 34.71
CA ALA A 259 0.93 9.60 35.63
C ALA A 259 0.95 9.01 37.05
N THR A 260 0.68 7.71 37.22
CA THR A 260 0.70 7.03 38.52
C THR A 260 2.10 6.99 39.15
N LEU A 261 3.16 6.84 38.35
CA LEU A 261 4.55 6.97 38.84
C LEU A 261 4.83 8.39 39.37
N LYS A 262 4.30 9.43 38.73
CA LYS A 262 4.43 10.82 39.18
C LYS A 262 3.57 11.10 40.43
N GLU A 263 2.36 10.56 40.49
CA GLU A 263 1.48 10.62 41.66
C GLU A 263 2.17 10.01 42.89
N ILE A 264 2.69 8.79 42.76
CA ILE A 264 3.50 8.10 43.79
C ILE A 264 4.76 8.91 44.15
N GLN A 265 5.45 9.53 43.20
CA GLN A 265 6.61 10.38 43.51
C GLN A 265 6.25 11.62 44.33
N ASN A 266 5.07 12.21 44.10
CA ASN A 266 4.55 13.33 44.87
C ASN A 266 4.06 12.88 46.25
N GLU A 267 3.32 11.76 46.34
CA GLU A 267 2.79 11.19 47.60
C GLU A 267 3.90 10.95 48.64
N PHE A 268 5.04 10.41 48.19
CA PHE A 268 6.20 10.17 49.05
C PHE A 268 7.18 11.36 49.14
N ASP A 269 6.90 12.50 48.50
CA ASP A 269 7.74 13.71 48.45
C ASP A 269 9.23 13.42 48.22
N LEU A 270 9.54 12.45 47.34
CA LEU A 270 10.90 11.94 47.08
C LEU A 270 11.73 12.88 46.21
N THR A 271 11.90 14.11 46.69
CA THR A 271 12.79 15.11 46.10
C THR A 271 14.21 14.56 46.04
N ARG A 272 14.72 14.40 44.82
CA ARG A 272 16.12 14.06 44.56
C ARG A 272 16.86 15.36 44.31
N GLN A 273 17.62 15.83 45.29
CA GLN A 273 18.60 16.88 45.07
C GLN A 273 19.78 16.36 44.25
N ASP A 274 20.57 17.28 43.72
CA ASP A 274 21.83 16.94 43.08
C ASP A 274 22.94 16.76 44.13
N ALA A 275 23.96 15.94 43.83
CA ALA A 275 25.16 15.87 44.65
C ALA A 275 25.81 17.26 44.78
N ASP A 276 25.73 18.09 43.73
CA ASP A 276 26.27 19.44 43.70
C ASP A 276 25.44 20.47 44.50
N PHE A 277 24.23 20.12 44.96
CA PHE A 277 23.55 20.87 46.02
C PHE A 277 24.24 20.62 47.37
N TYR A 278 24.44 19.35 47.74
CA TYR A 278 25.06 18.99 49.00
C TYR A 278 26.53 19.41 49.10
N LYS A 279 27.33 19.28 48.01
CA LYS A 279 28.75 19.71 48.01
C LYS A 279 28.88 21.17 48.44
N ARG A 280 28.10 22.07 47.81
CA ARG A 280 28.05 23.49 48.17
C ARG A 280 27.61 23.67 49.60
N LYS A 281 26.48 23.07 50.00
CA LYS A 281 25.93 23.27 51.35
C LYS A 281 26.82 22.78 52.49
N PHE A 282 27.53 21.67 52.34
CA PHE A 282 28.50 21.24 53.36
C PHE A 282 29.81 22.05 53.31
N ALA A 283 30.23 22.54 52.15
CA ALA A 283 31.35 23.48 52.05
C ALA A 283 31.03 24.86 52.67
N ASP A 284 29.80 25.39 52.47
CA ASP A 284 29.30 26.61 53.13
C ASP A 284 29.40 26.46 54.66
N ILE A 285 28.97 25.33 55.20
CA ILE A 285 29.04 25.01 56.64
C ILE A 285 30.50 24.91 57.12
N ALA A 286 31.37 24.21 56.38
CA ALA A 286 32.79 24.10 56.72
C ALA A 286 33.49 25.46 56.75
N SER A 287 33.23 26.31 55.74
CA SER A 287 33.77 27.69 55.68
C SER A 287 33.26 28.58 56.80
N ASN A 288 31.99 28.43 57.22
CA ASN A 288 31.47 29.13 58.40
C ASN A 288 32.14 28.67 59.71
N ILE A 289 32.47 27.38 59.84
CA ILE A 289 33.22 26.84 60.99
C ILE A 289 34.66 27.39 61.01
N GLU A 290 35.33 27.45 59.85
CA GLU A 290 36.65 28.07 59.70
C GLU A 290 36.62 29.57 60.03
N THR A 291 35.60 30.29 59.56
CA THR A 291 35.42 31.73 59.80
C THR A 291 35.22 32.02 61.29
N ILE A 292 34.24 31.39 61.95
CA ILE A 292 33.94 31.63 63.36
C ILE A 292 35.11 31.23 64.27
N SER A 293 35.79 30.11 63.96
CA SER A 293 36.98 29.70 64.73
C SER A 293 38.14 30.69 64.58
N SER A 294 38.40 31.21 63.38
CA SER A 294 39.49 32.14 63.11
C SER A 294 39.21 33.57 63.59
N GLU A 295 37.96 34.02 63.55
CA GLU A 295 37.51 35.36 63.95
C GLU A 295 37.64 35.58 65.47
N TYR A 296 37.26 34.59 66.28
CA TYR A 296 37.11 34.77 67.73
C TYR A 296 38.17 34.09 68.60
N PHE A 297 38.83 33.03 68.14
CA PHE A 297 39.69 32.18 69.00
C PHE A 297 41.20 32.31 68.71
N ARG A 298 41.57 33.24 67.81
CA ARG A 298 42.98 33.57 67.54
C ARG A 298 43.65 34.22 68.75
N LEU A 299 42.98 35.20 69.37
CA LEU A 299 43.43 35.89 70.59
C LEU A 299 42.77 35.26 71.83
N LEU A 300 43.32 35.54 73.02
CA LEU A 300 42.89 34.97 74.29
C LEU A 300 42.71 36.04 75.38
N PRO A 301 41.65 35.95 76.21
CA PRO A 301 41.68 36.51 77.55
C PRO A 301 42.86 35.96 78.37
N HIS A 302 43.42 36.77 79.27
CA HIS A 302 44.57 36.35 80.09
C HIS A 302 44.17 35.35 81.20
N ASP A 303 45.17 34.61 81.72
CA ASP A 303 45.10 33.70 82.89
C ASP A 303 44.25 32.40 82.80
N ILE A 304 43.60 32.07 81.67
CA ILE A 304 42.69 30.91 81.54
C ILE A 304 43.37 29.52 81.70
N HIS A 305 44.70 29.44 81.55
CA HIS A 305 45.46 28.19 81.31
C HIS A 305 45.13 26.97 82.20
N LYS A 306 44.68 27.17 83.44
CA LYS A 306 44.42 26.09 84.40
C LYS A 306 43.08 25.38 84.18
N ASP A 307 42.07 26.10 83.71
CA ASP A 307 40.69 25.59 83.64
C ASP A 307 40.45 24.78 82.35
N LEU A 308 41.30 24.97 81.33
CA LEU A 308 41.19 24.34 80.02
C LEU A 308 41.45 22.84 80.00
N LYS A 309 42.41 22.35 80.81
CA LYS A 309 42.74 20.91 80.86
C LYS A 309 41.61 20.05 81.48
N SER A 310 40.58 20.66 82.08
CA SER A 310 39.37 20.00 82.58
C SER A 310 38.19 19.92 81.59
N ILE A 311 38.27 20.59 80.42
CA ILE A 311 37.14 20.73 79.50
C ILE A 311 37.14 19.65 78.41
N ASP A 312 38.30 19.38 77.83
CA ASP A 312 38.52 18.29 76.86
C ASP A 312 39.98 17.83 76.97
N ASP A 313 40.22 16.52 77.08
CA ASP A 313 41.56 15.94 77.16
C ASP A 313 42.46 16.29 75.95
N CYS A 314 41.88 16.70 74.82
CA CYS A 314 42.63 17.15 73.65
C CYS A 314 43.25 18.55 73.83
N PHE A 315 43.02 19.25 74.96
CA PHE A 315 43.78 20.45 75.32
C PHE A 315 45.15 20.13 75.94
N ARG A 316 45.45 18.87 76.30
CA ARG A 316 46.78 18.41 76.78
C ARG A 316 47.85 18.28 75.67
N SER A 317 47.58 18.88 74.51
CA SER A 317 48.47 18.91 73.34
C SER A 317 48.21 20.15 72.49
N VAL A 318 47.70 21.21 73.13
CA VAL A 318 47.33 22.49 72.51
C VAL A 318 47.82 23.58 73.46
N PRO A 319 48.96 24.21 73.16
CA PRO A 319 49.41 25.39 73.87
C PRO A 319 48.35 26.50 73.83
N ILE A 320 48.37 27.36 74.85
CA ILE A 320 47.38 28.44 75.06
C ILE A 320 48.11 29.80 75.12
N PHE A 321 49.17 29.96 74.33
CA PHE A 321 50.05 31.13 74.29
C PHE A 321 49.73 32.06 73.11
N GLU A 322 50.35 33.23 73.06
CA GLU A 322 50.18 34.21 71.99
C GLU A 322 50.99 33.88 70.71
N GLU A 323 51.80 32.82 70.73
CA GLU A 323 52.58 32.34 69.57
C GLU A 323 51.67 31.78 68.45
N ASP A 324 52.01 32.01 67.18
CA ASP A 324 51.13 31.66 66.04
C ASP A 324 50.79 30.16 65.98
N THR A 325 51.75 29.26 66.26
CA THR A 325 51.49 27.81 66.33
C THR A 325 50.46 27.45 67.39
N SER A 326 50.49 28.13 68.54
CA SER A 326 49.50 28.00 69.60
C SER A 326 48.12 28.53 69.16
N ALA A 327 48.08 29.64 68.41
CA ALA A 327 46.84 30.18 67.87
C ALA A 327 46.21 29.25 66.81
N GLU A 328 47.00 28.71 65.90
CA GLU A 328 46.53 27.75 64.88
C GLU A 328 45.99 26.46 65.52
N LEU A 329 46.67 25.93 66.55
CA LEU A 329 46.18 24.76 67.29
C LEU A 329 44.88 25.04 68.06
N ARG A 330 44.68 26.27 68.59
CA ARG A 330 43.38 26.67 69.16
C ARG A 330 42.28 26.67 68.10
N ILE A 331 42.53 27.31 66.94
CA ILE A 331 41.55 27.40 65.86
C ILE A 331 41.16 25.98 65.41
N ALA A 332 42.13 25.10 65.14
CA ALA A 332 41.86 23.70 64.82
C ALA A 332 41.08 22.96 65.93
N HIS A 333 41.45 23.15 67.21
CA HIS A 333 40.73 22.53 68.33
C HIS A 333 39.27 23.02 68.41
N VAL A 334 39.01 24.31 68.15
CA VAL A 334 37.66 24.91 68.10
C VAL A 334 36.85 24.33 66.94
N GLN A 335 37.42 24.23 65.73
CA GLN A 335 36.78 23.57 64.59
C GLN A 335 36.36 22.14 64.93
N ARG A 336 37.24 21.37 65.59
CA ARG A 336 36.95 20.01 66.10
C ARG A 336 35.79 20.01 67.10
N ILE A 337 35.72 20.96 68.04
CA ILE A 337 34.58 21.07 68.99
C ILE A 337 33.27 21.35 68.24
N MET A 338 33.28 22.34 67.34
CA MET A 338 32.11 22.75 66.56
C MET A 338 31.59 21.62 65.68
N SER A 339 32.44 21.05 64.83
CA SER A 339 32.08 19.93 63.96
C SER A 339 31.66 18.68 64.72
N ARG A 340 32.22 18.44 65.92
CA ARG A 340 31.77 17.34 66.77
C ARG A 340 30.38 17.57 67.33
N ALA A 341 30.08 18.74 67.89
CA ALA A 341 28.74 19.01 68.43
C ALA A 341 27.67 19.02 67.32
N LEU A 342 27.98 19.56 66.14
CA LEU A 342 27.11 19.46 64.96
C LEU A 342 26.90 17.99 64.52
N TYR A 343 27.95 17.15 64.59
CA TYR A 343 27.81 15.73 64.29
C TYR A 343 27.00 14.96 65.35
N ASP A 344 27.33 15.10 66.64
CA ASP A 344 26.73 14.34 67.74
C ASP A 344 25.24 14.71 67.96
N ASN A 345 24.83 15.97 67.70
CA ASN A 345 23.44 16.43 67.86
C ASN A 345 22.62 16.46 66.54
N ILE A 346 23.21 16.89 65.42
CA ILE A 346 22.48 17.15 64.17
C ILE A 346 22.70 16.04 63.14
N TRP A 347 23.95 15.73 62.77
CA TRP A 347 24.24 14.81 61.66
C TRP A 347 24.12 13.32 61.99
N GLN A 348 23.36 12.96 63.02
CA GLN A 348 22.98 11.57 63.30
C GLN A 348 21.81 11.11 62.42
N PRO A 349 21.76 9.82 62.05
CA PRO A 349 20.57 9.22 61.46
C PRO A 349 19.35 9.35 62.40
N PHE A 350 18.21 9.75 61.84
CA PHE A 350 16.95 10.00 62.53
C PHE A 350 16.96 11.18 63.53
N SER A 351 17.95 12.08 63.44
CA SER A 351 17.94 13.35 64.19
C SER A 351 16.78 14.24 63.70
N SER A 352 15.89 14.58 64.63
CA SER A 352 14.83 15.59 64.60
C SER A 352 14.80 16.28 65.96
N ASP A 353 13.94 17.27 66.16
CA ASP A 353 13.86 17.95 67.44
C ASP A 353 13.13 17.07 68.49
N GLU A 354 12.09 16.32 68.09
CA GLU A 354 11.52 15.18 68.86
C GLU A 354 12.53 14.09 69.31
N THR A 355 13.56 13.75 68.51
CA THR A 355 14.51 12.67 68.86
C THR A 355 15.77 13.15 69.56
N SER A 356 16.04 14.46 69.57
CA SER A 356 17.15 15.06 70.31
C SER A 356 17.14 14.75 71.82
N PRO A 357 16.01 14.82 72.56
CA PRO A 357 15.97 14.50 73.99
C PRO A 357 16.07 13.00 74.32
N ASP A 358 15.80 12.09 73.38
CA ASP A 358 16.04 10.65 73.57
C ASP A 358 16.86 10.04 72.42
N THR A 359 18.18 10.01 72.63
CA THR A 359 19.12 9.36 71.71
C THR A 359 18.86 7.85 71.55
N ASN A 360 18.12 7.20 72.46
CA ASN A 360 17.76 5.78 72.31
C ASN A 360 16.73 5.60 71.18
N LEU A 361 15.75 6.50 71.07
CA LEU A 361 14.77 6.51 69.98
C LEU A 361 15.46 6.65 68.60
N ALA A 362 16.37 7.61 68.43
CA ALA A 362 17.14 7.77 67.19
C ALA A 362 17.95 6.49 66.84
N ASN A 363 18.64 5.91 67.82
CA ASN A 363 19.39 4.67 67.66
C ASN A 363 18.50 3.46 67.33
N TRP A 364 17.28 3.39 67.90
CA TRP A 364 16.31 2.34 67.63
C TRP A 364 15.71 2.46 66.22
N LEU A 365 15.36 3.67 65.78
CA LEU A 365 14.91 3.93 64.40
C LEU A 365 16.02 3.59 63.38
N ASN A 366 17.27 3.96 63.67
CA ASN A 366 18.42 3.56 62.85
C ASN A 366 18.64 2.03 62.84
N THR A 367 18.39 1.36 63.97
CA THR A 367 18.43 -0.12 64.06
C THR A 367 17.33 -0.77 63.23
N ILE A 368 16.13 -0.18 63.13
CA ILE A 368 15.06 -0.65 62.23
C ILE A 368 15.47 -0.41 60.78
N TYR A 369 15.91 0.79 60.42
CA TYR A 369 16.36 1.13 59.07
C TYR A 369 17.45 0.19 58.56
N THR A 370 18.49 -0.05 59.36
CA THR A 370 19.61 -0.93 59.00
C THR A 370 19.23 -2.41 58.96
N ARG A 371 18.18 -2.84 59.68
CA ARG A 371 17.61 -4.20 59.55
C ARG A 371 16.75 -4.32 58.29
N LEU A 372 15.89 -3.33 57.99
CA LEU A 372 15.09 -3.28 56.76
C LEU A 372 16.00 -3.25 55.52
N ALA A 373 17.09 -2.48 55.54
CA ALA A 373 18.03 -2.37 54.43
C ALA A 373 18.88 -3.64 54.18
N LYS A 374 18.93 -4.56 55.16
CA LYS A 374 19.66 -5.84 55.07
C LYS A 374 18.76 -7.05 54.83
N ASN A 375 17.44 -6.88 54.84
CA ASN A 375 16.48 -7.96 54.66
C ASN A 375 16.01 -8.02 53.20
N GLU A 376 15.82 -9.21 52.65
CA GLU A 376 15.28 -9.41 51.29
C GLU A 376 13.89 -8.76 51.14
N LEU A 377 13.11 -8.73 52.22
CA LEU A 377 11.83 -8.01 52.34
C LEU A 377 11.95 -6.48 52.21
N GLY A 378 13.15 -5.90 52.35
CA GLY A 378 13.43 -4.48 52.10
C GLY A 378 13.43 -4.10 50.60
N GLY A 379 13.25 -5.10 49.73
CA GLY A 379 13.49 -5.01 48.29
C GLY A 379 14.99 -5.05 47.96
N LYS A 380 15.35 -5.64 46.82
CA LYS A 380 16.73 -5.92 46.36
C LYS A 380 17.69 -4.72 46.30
N ASN A 381 17.19 -3.50 46.55
CA ASN A 381 17.89 -2.22 46.43
C ASN A 381 17.82 -1.39 47.73
N GLY A 382 17.27 -1.93 48.82
CA GLY A 382 16.98 -1.18 50.05
C GLY A 382 15.85 -0.14 49.91
N ARG A 383 15.08 -0.17 48.81
CA ARG A 383 14.06 0.86 48.49
C ARG A 383 12.99 0.99 49.57
N ALA A 384 12.52 -0.11 50.16
CA ALA A 384 11.50 -0.04 51.22
C ALA A 384 12.06 0.57 52.50
N ALA A 385 13.33 0.27 52.85
CA ALA A 385 14.01 0.92 53.98
C ALA A 385 14.17 2.43 53.76
N MET A 386 14.46 2.85 52.52
CA MET A 386 14.56 4.27 52.18
C MET A 386 13.20 4.98 52.27
N VAL A 387 12.13 4.41 51.70
CA VAL A 387 10.76 4.96 51.84
C VAL A 387 10.34 5.01 53.30
N TRP A 388 10.63 3.98 54.09
CA TRP A 388 10.38 3.97 55.53
C TRP A 388 11.13 5.10 56.25
N LYS A 389 12.43 5.31 55.97
CA LYS A 389 13.20 6.45 56.51
C LYS A 389 12.54 7.78 56.19
N VAL A 390 12.15 8.03 54.94
CA VAL A 390 11.52 9.31 54.54
C VAL A 390 10.18 9.51 55.23
N LEU A 391 9.34 8.47 55.33
CA LEU A 391 8.05 8.53 56.04
C LEU A 391 8.23 8.79 57.54
N THR A 392 9.12 8.07 58.22
CA THR A 392 9.44 8.30 59.63
C THR A 392 9.95 9.72 59.86
N MET A 393 10.85 10.22 59.00
CA MET A 393 11.36 11.60 59.07
C MET A 393 10.30 12.66 58.72
N ARG A 394 9.29 12.32 57.91
CA ARG A 394 8.11 13.16 57.70
C ARG A 394 7.27 13.23 58.98
N SER A 395 6.92 12.08 59.57
CA SER A 395 6.11 12.01 60.79
C SER A 395 6.75 12.75 61.97
N LEU A 396 8.06 12.58 62.20
CA LEU A 396 8.79 13.32 63.24
C LEU A 396 8.71 14.84 63.02
N GLN A 397 8.99 15.31 61.80
CA GLN A 397 8.94 16.74 61.46
C GLN A 397 7.52 17.33 61.35
N SER A 398 6.48 16.48 61.27
CA SER A 398 5.08 16.91 61.39
C SER A 398 4.65 17.00 62.85
N ALA A 399 5.13 16.12 63.74
CA ALA A 399 4.94 16.25 65.18
C ALA A 399 5.58 17.54 65.72
N ASP A 400 6.80 17.86 65.29
CA ASP A 400 7.47 19.16 65.53
C ASP A 400 6.59 20.39 65.13
N GLN A 401 5.57 20.21 64.28
CA GLN A 401 4.77 21.27 63.65
C GLN A 401 3.29 21.31 64.11
N GLU A 402 2.76 20.25 64.74
CA GLU A 402 1.35 20.15 65.15
C GLU A 402 1.06 20.69 66.58
N LEU A 403 2.07 21.05 67.37
CA LEU A 403 1.91 21.64 68.71
C LEU A 403 1.16 22.99 68.66
N PRO A 404 -0.08 23.11 69.16
CA PRO A 404 -0.86 24.33 69.01
C PRO A 404 -0.42 25.45 69.95
N LEU A 405 -0.35 26.67 69.42
CA LEU A 405 -0.27 27.92 70.19
C LEU A 405 -1.46 28.04 71.15
N SER A 406 -1.28 27.62 72.40
CA SER A 406 -2.29 27.80 73.46
C SER A 406 -2.36 29.28 73.88
N PRO A 407 -3.46 30.00 73.59
CA PRO A 407 -3.49 31.46 73.63
C PRO A 407 -3.83 32.03 75.02
N THR A 408 -3.10 31.63 76.07
CA THR A 408 -3.45 31.96 77.46
C THR A 408 -2.26 32.24 78.40
N SER A 409 -1.35 33.13 78.00
CA SER A 409 -0.55 33.96 78.95
C SER A 409 0.08 35.17 78.25
N PRO A 410 -0.14 36.42 78.71
CA PRO A 410 0.52 37.59 78.15
C PRO A 410 1.94 37.77 78.71
N ALA A 411 2.87 38.14 77.82
CA ALA A 411 4.28 38.46 78.06
C ALA A 411 5.23 37.30 78.47
N THR A 412 6.52 37.49 78.18
CA THR A 412 7.69 36.62 78.48
C THR A 412 7.92 35.38 77.58
N SER A 413 6.89 34.79 76.95
CA SER A 413 7.05 33.51 76.20
C SER A 413 7.62 33.64 74.76
N HIS A 414 8.74 34.34 74.57
CA HIS A 414 9.53 34.30 73.32
C HIS A 414 10.88 33.58 73.46
N GLN A 415 11.35 33.32 74.68
CA GLN A 415 12.62 32.61 74.92
C GLN A 415 12.46 31.09 75.04
N VAL A 416 11.32 30.58 75.54
CA VAL A 416 11.18 29.17 75.93
C VAL A 416 11.29 28.21 74.75
N SER A 417 10.70 28.55 73.60
CA SER A 417 10.78 27.72 72.38
C SER A 417 12.16 27.70 71.72
N GLN A 418 13.02 28.70 71.98
CA GLN A 418 14.37 28.73 71.40
C GLN A 418 15.31 27.71 72.05
N PHE A 419 15.08 27.29 73.30
CA PHE A 419 16.04 26.46 74.02
C PHE A 419 15.89 24.94 73.82
N SER A 420 14.79 24.46 73.24
CA SER A 420 14.51 23.02 73.13
C SER A 420 15.05 22.35 71.86
N SER A 421 15.38 23.11 70.81
CA SER A 421 15.82 22.54 69.53
C SER A 421 17.24 21.96 69.59
N ARG A 422 17.52 20.93 68.77
CA ARG A 422 18.84 20.32 68.63
C ARG A 422 19.92 21.30 68.13
N ALA A 423 19.51 22.34 67.38
CA ALA A 423 20.39 23.43 67.00
C ALA A 423 20.87 24.18 68.26
N SER A 424 19.97 24.48 69.18
CA SER A 424 20.30 25.11 70.47
C SER A 424 21.04 24.17 71.42
N GLN A 425 20.77 22.86 71.40
CA GLN A 425 21.55 21.86 72.15
C GLN A 425 23.01 21.81 71.65
N ALA A 426 23.24 21.78 70.33
CA ALA A 426 24.57 21.88 69.75
C ALA A 426 25.28 23.19 70.14
N VAL A 427 24.59 24.34 70.10
CA VAL A 427 25.15 25.63 70.54
C VAL A 427 25.49 25.63 72.03
N GLN A 428 24.64 25.03 72.89
CA GLN A 428 24.92 24.90 74.32
C GLN A 428 26.14 24.01 74.59
N GLU A 429 26.32 22.91 73.85
CA GLU A 429 27.49 22.04 73.97
C GLU A 429 28.78 22.79 73.55
N ILE A 430 28.74 23.52 72.43
CA ILE A 430 29.85 24.33 71.93
C ILE A 430 30.19 25.44 72.93
N ILE A 431 29.21 26.26 73.33
CA ILE A 431 29.42 27.36 74.29
C ILE A 431 29.84 26.83 75.67
N GLY A 432 29.35 25.66 76.09
CA GLY A 432 29.77 25.02 77.34
C GLY A 432 31.26 24.68 77.35
N LYS A 433 31.80 24.20 76.22
CA LYS A 433 33.23 23.88 76.05
C LYS A 433 34.09 25.10 75.73
N LEU A 434 33.53 26.11 75.06
CA LEU A 434 34.28 27.28 74.61
C LEU A 434 34.19 28.50 75.53
N THR A 435 33.25 28.54 76.50
CA THR A 435 33.05 29.73 77.38
C THR A 435 34.34 30.28 78.00
N PRO A 436 35.29 29.47 78.52
CA PRO A 436 36.52 30.02 79.09
C PRO A 436 37.48 30.65 78.07
N LEU A 437 37.39 30.29 76.79
CA LEU A 437 38.20 30.87 75.71
C LEU A 437 37.60 32.15 75.12
N VAL A 438 36.35 32.48 75.48
CA VAL A 438 35.55 33.55 74.88
C VAL A 438 35.57 34.78 75.76
N ASP A 439 35.84 35.95 75.18
CA ASP A 439 35.61 37.24 75.85
C ASP A 439 34.12 37.36 76.23
N PRO A 440 33.78 37.61 77.52
CA PRO A 440 32.40 37.84 77.96
C PRO A 440 31.64 38.88 77.14
N ALA A 441 32.31 39.88 76.56
CA ALA A 441 31.69 40.88 75.67
C ALA A 441 31.28 40.31 74.30
N GLN A 442 32.02 39.33 73.77
CA GLN A 442 31.78 38.71 72.46
C GLN A 442 30.81 37.52 72.52
N LYS A 443 30.58 36.96 73.72
CA LYS A 443 29.79 35.74 73.95
C LYS A 443 28.41 35.74 73.29
N VAL A 444 27.72 36.88 73.25
CA VAL A 444 26.38 37.00 72.63
C VAL A 444 26.46 36.89 71.10
N GLU A 445 27.43 37.56 70.47
CA GLU A 445 27.59 37.54 69.01
C GLU A 445 28.05 36.14 68.52
N ILE A 446 28.98 35.52 69.25
CA ILE A 446 29.42 34.14 69.01
C ILE A 446 28.24 33.18 69.13
N GLN A 447 27.42 33.30 70.17
CA GLN A 447 26.23 32.46 70.34
C GLN A 447 25.22 32.64 69.19
N GLU A 448 25.05 33.85 68.66
CA GLU A 448 24.20 34.09 67.49
C GLU A 448 24.79 33.48 66.20
N LYS A 449 26.09 33.71 65.92
CA LYS A 449 26.78 33.13 64.76
C LYS A 449 26.77 31.59 64.80
N LEU A 450 26.98 30.99 65.97
CA LEU A 450 26.85 29.55 66.17
C LEU A 450 25.41 29.04 65.99
N LEU A 451 24.40 29.79 66.41
CA LEU A 451 22.99 29.41 66.21
C LEU A 451 22.60 29.42 64.73
N ARG A 452 23.03 30.45 63.97
CA ARG A 452 22.83 30.51 62.51
C ARG A 452 23.52 29.33 61.80
N LEU A 453 24.74 28.98 62.21
CA LEU A 453 25.47 27.81 61.71
C LEU A 453 24.71 26.49 62.01
N ALA A 454 24.26 26.30 63.25
CA ALA A 454 23.52 25.11 63.66
C ALA A 454 22.15 24.99 62.96
N GLN A 455 21.46 26.11 62.73
CA GLN A 455 20.23 26.17 61.93
C GLN A 455 20.49 25.74 60.48
N SER A 456 21.54 26.26 59.83
CA SER A 456 21.88 25.85 58.47
C SER A 456 22.28 24.36 58.38
N ALA A 457 22.98 23.84 59.39
CA ALA A 457 23.26 22.41 59.50
C ALA A 457 21.98 21.57 59.65
N VAL A 458 20.99 22.04 60.42
CA VAL A 458 19.66 21.41 60.56
C VAL A 458 18.87 21.43 59.23
N GLU A 459 18.83 22.55 58.52
CA GLU A 459 18.16 22.67 57.21
C GLU A 459 18.72 21.64 56.21
N VAL A 460 20.05 21.63 56.04
CA VAL A 460 20.73 20.74 55.09
C VAL A 460 20.52 19.28 55.48
N TRP A 461 20.55 18.94 56.77
CA TRP A 461 20.32 17.59 57.24
C TRP A 461 18.85 17.14 57.13
N ASN A 462 17.88 18.05 57.31
CA ASN A 462 16.47 17.74 57.10
C ASN A 462 16.18 17.36 55.64
N VAL A 463 16.83 18.02 54.67
CA VAL A 463 16.76 17.63 53.26
C VAL A 463 17.51 16.31 53.02
N ALA A 464 18.74 16.17 53.53
CA ALA A 464 19.57 14.95 53.42
C ALA A 464 18.91 13.67 53.99
N GLN A 465 18.02 13.81 54.96
CA GLN A 465 17.29 12.68 55.53
C GLN A 465 16.00 12.32 54.79
N LYS A 466 15.44 13.24 53.99
CA LYS A 466 14.24 13.03 53.16
C LYS A 466 14.55 12.71 51.68
N ASP A 467 15.76 12.99 51.20
CA ASP A 467 16.18 12.66 49.84
C ASP A 467 16.23 11.14 49.60
N LYS A 468 15.98 10.73 48.36
CA LYS A 468 16.22 9.39 47.81
C LYS A 468 17.70 8.98 47.85
N LEU A 469 18.63 9.95 47.86
CA LEU A 469 20.07 9.76 48.02
C LEU A 469 20.39 9.45 49.49
N LYS A 470 21.12 8.35 49.74
CA LYS A 470 21.56 7.98 51.09
C LYS A 470 22.78 8.82 51.48
N VAL A 471 22.53 10.03 52.00
CA VAL A 471 23.55 10.89 52.61
C VAL A 471 23.96 10.30 53.98
N GLU A 472 25.26 10.20 54.22
CA GLU A 472 25.84 9.79 55.50
C GLU A 472 27.04 10.67 55.88
N ALA A 473 27.19 10.94 57.18
CA ALA A 473 28.29 11.68 57.77
C ALA A 473 29.18 10.76 58.61
N TYR A 474 30.49 10.97 58.55
CA TYR A 474 31.49 10.16 59.24
C TYR A 474 32.50 11.05 59.98
N ILE A 475 32.45 11.03 61.31
CA ILE A 475 33.42 11.74 62.17
C ILE A 475 34.79 11.03 62.23
N ALA A 476 34.86 9.75 61.86
CA ALA A 476 36.10 8.98 61.81
C ALA A 476 36.70 9.00 60.38
N LEU A 477 37.81 9.72 60.21
CA LEU A 477 38.53 9.80 58.94
C LEU A 477 39.50 8.61 58.77
N ASN A 478 39.60 8.08 57.55
CA ASN A 478 40.46 6.94 57.23
C ASN A 478 41.91 7.38 57.01
N ILE A 479 42.85 6.86 57.80
CA ILE A 479 44.28 7.19 57.75
C ILE A 479 44.89 6.93 56.36
N ALA A 480 44.41 5.93 55.62
CA ALA A 480 44.89 5.63 54.27
C ALA A 480 44.58 6.73 53.24
N ASP A 481 43.52 7.53 53.48
CA ASP A 481 43.03 8.55 52.54
C ASP A 481 43.56 9.96 52.88
N ARG A 482 44.65 10.09 53.66
CA ARG A 482 45.14 11.37 54.25
C ARG A 482 45.13 12.55 53.26
N ASP A 483 45.65 12.35 52.05
CA ASP A 483 45.77 13.43 51.07
C ASP A 483 44.43 13.94 50.51
N THR A 484 43.31 13.28 50.82
CA THR A 484 41.96 13.76 50.49
C THR A 484 41.34 14.66 51.57
N TRP A 485 41.67 14.45 52.85
CA TRP A 485 41.01 15.12 53.99
C TRP A 485 41.94 15.96 54.86
N ARG A 486 43.25 15.93 54.66
CA ARG A 486 44.22 16.77 55.38
C ARG A 486 43.84 18.25 55.30
N SER A 487 43.93 18.97 56.42
CA SER A 487 43.79 20.43 56.38
C SER A 487 44.96 21.06 55.63
N ALA A 488 44.68 21.78 54.54
CA ALA A 488 45.70 22.56 53.84
C ALA A 488 46.25 23.72 54.69
N GLN A 489 45.49 24.17 55.70
CA GLN A 489 45.87 25.20 56.66
C GLN A 489 46.84 24.68 57.74
N PHE A 490 46.55 23.50 58.32
CA PHE A 490 47.25 22.99 59.51
C PHE A 490 48.17 21.78 59.26
N ASP A 491 48.10 21.18 58.08
CA ASP A 491 48.92 20.05 57.62
C ASP A 491 49.24 20.19 56.10
N PRO A 492 49.88 21.31 55.67
CA PRO A 492 50.20 21.56 54.27
C PRO A 492 51.12 20.49 53.68
N LEU A 493 51.13 20.33 52.35
CA LEU A 493 52.08 19.41 51.70
C LEU A 493 53.52 19.86 52.01
N PRO A 494 54.42 18.96 52.42
CA PRO A 494 55.84 19.29 52.51
C PRO A 494 56.33 19.71 51.13
N SER A 495 57.04 20.83 51.04
CA SER A 495 57.60 21.26 49.76
C SER A 495 58.66 20.24 49.28
N SER A 496 58.91 20.19 47.98
CA SER A 496 59.90 19.26 47.42
C SER A 496 61.35 19.55 47.88
N GLU A 497 61.58 20.67 48.57
CA GLU A 497 62.89 21.10 49.08
C GLU A 497 63.08 20.71 50.57
N GLU A 498 61.99 20.53 51.33
CA GLU A 498 62.02 20.22 52.77
C GLU A 498 62.06 18.71 53.08
N ALA A 499 61.85 17.85 52.07
CA ALA A 499 61.78 16.38 52.19
C ALA A 499 63.05 15.69 52.74
N SER A 500 64.12 16.45 53.01
CA SER A 500 65.38 15.98 53.58
C SER A 500 65.40 15.91 55.12
N THR A 501 64.37 16.45 55.80
CA THR A 501 64.30 16.43 57.28
C THR A 501 63.36 15.33 57.76
N ASP A 502 63.88 14.11 57.90
CA ASP A 502 63.11 12.92 58.30
C ASP A 502 62.68 12.96 59.79
N MET A 503 61.63 13.75 60.06
CA MET A 503 60.80 13.64 61.26
C MET A 503 59.58 12.75 61.02
N VAL A 504 59.77 11.56 60.42
CA VAL A 504 58.83 10.44 60.63
C VAL A 504 58.98 9.95 62.08
N ILE A 505 58.46 10.75 63.01
CA ILE A 505 58.42 10.43 64.44
C ILE A 505 57.61 9.14 64.60
N LYS A 506 58.29 8.10 65.06
CA LYS A 506 57.72 6.76 65.31
C LYS A 506 56.81 6.77 66.54
N SER A 507 55.66 7.44 66.43
CA SER A 507 54.57 7.29 67.38
C SER A 507 54.11 5.84 67.36
N SER A 508 54.30 5.14 68.48
CA SER A 508 53.89 3.75 68.62
C SER A 508 52.37 3.67 68.79
N THR A 509 51.73 2.75 68.08
CA THR A 509 50.25 2.61 67.92
C THR A 509 49.60 3.67 67.01
N ARG A 510 48.34 3.43 66.63
CA ARG A 510 47.67 4.11 65.50
C ARG A 510 47.60 5.64 65.74
N PRO A 511 48.13 6.48 64.84
CA PRO A 511 48.11 7.93 65.03
C PRO A 511 46.67 8.44 65.05
N ARG A 512 46.33 9.27 66.05
CA ARG A 512 45.00 9.86 66.18
C ARG A 512 44.80 10.91 65.09
N VAL A 513 43.60 10.97 64.53
CA VAL A 513 43.18 12.07 63.66
C VAL A 513 42.19 12.94 64.42
N PHE A 514 42.46 14.24 64.49
CA PHE A 514 41.53 15.23 64.99
C PHE A 514 40.67 15.71 63.81
N THR A 515 39.43 15.21 63.74
CA THR A 515 38.47 15.59 62.69
C THR A 515 37.98 17.01 62.94
N LEU A 516 38.38 17.93 62.06
CA LEU A 516 37.98 19.33 62.06
C LEU A 516 36.66 19.55 61.32
N PHE A 517 36.33 18.65 60.37
CA PHE A 517 35.04 18.54 59.72
C PHE A 517 34.82 17.08 59.23
N PRO A 518 33.63 16.47 59.40
CA PRO A 518 33.39 15.08 59.04
C PRO A 518 33.45 14.82 57.52
N ARG A 519 33.75 13.57 57.13
CA ARG A 519 33.56 13.11 55.74
C ARG A 519 32.06 12.97 55.48
N ILE A 520 31.56 13.55 54.40
CA ILE A 520 30.17 13.41 53.94
C ILE A 520 30.17 12.65 52.62
N ILE A 521 29.34 11.61 52.52
CA ILE A 521 29.15 10.83 51.30
C ILE A 521 27.67 10.71 50.92
N VAL A 522 27.43 10.42 49.65
CA VAL A 522 26.16 9.91 49.13
C VAL A 522 26.40 8.49 48.63
N GLN A 523 25.64 7.53 49.14
CA GLN A 523 25.56 6.19 48.59
C GLN A 523 24.42 6.11 47.57
N THR A 524 24.75 5.81 46.32
CA THR A 524 23.80 5.56 45.23
C THR A 524 23.78 4.09 44.85
N PRO A 525 22.62 3.39 44.88
CA PRO A 525 22.53 2.06 44.31
C PRO A 525 22.55 2.14 42.78
N SER A 526 23.67 1.73 42.18
CA SER A 526 23.82 1.59 40.73
C SER A 526 23.39 0.20 40.29
N VAL A 527 22.73 0.11 39.14
CA VAL A 527 22.54 -1.18 38.45
C VAL A 527 23.89 -1.55 37.84
N ALA A 528 24.40 -2.75 38.10
CA ALA A 528 25.52 -3.28 37.32
C ALA A 528 25.06 -3.44 35.86
N ALA A 529 25.74 -2.77 34.93
CA ALA A 529 25.34 -2.81 33.53
C ALA A 529 25.44 -4.26 32.98
N GLU A 530 24.32 -4.81 32.51
CA GLU A 530 24.28 -6.16 31.94
C GLU A 530 25.18 -6.21 30.70
N SER A 531 26.32 -6.89 30.82
CA SER A 531 27.34 -7.05 29.77
C SER A 531 26.98 -8.12 28.73
N VAL A 532 25.79 -8.72 28.84
CA VAL A 532 25.29 -9.77 27.97
C VAL A 532 24.28 -9.17 26.98
N PRO A 533 24.45 -9.34 25.66
CA PRO A 533 23.49 -8.83 24.68
C PRO A 533 22.14 -9.57 24.81
N HIS A 534 21.09 -8.84 25.18
CA HIS A 534 19.74 -9.39 25.34
C HIS A 534 19.19 -9.99 24.04
N ILE A 535 18.70 -11.22 24.13
CA ILE A 535 17.96 -11.88 23.05
C ILE A 535 16.50 -11.40 23.10
N PRO A 536 15.93 -10.87 21.98
CA PRO A 536 14.54 -10.43 21.94
C PRO A 536 13.56 -11.54 22.36
N GLY A 537 12.68 -11.24 23.32
CA GLY A 537 11.73 -12.20 23.90
C GLY A 537 12.23 -12.96 25.13
N SER A 538 13.48 -12.77 25.56
CA SER A 538 13.95 -13.23 26.86
C SER A 538 13.28 -12.42 27.99
N PHE A 539 12.62 -13.10 28.94
CA PHE A 539 12.32 -12.49 30.23
C PHE A 539 13.60 -12.49 31.06
N SER A 540 14.09 -11.31 31.43
CA SER A 540 15.30 -11.19 32.25
C SER A 540 15.06 -11.78 33.63
N THR A 541 15.53 -13.01 33.86
CA THR A 541 15.65 -13.66 35.19
C THR A 541 16.77 -13.00 36.02
N SER A 542 16.86 -11.67 35.95
CA SER A 542 17.98 -10.87 36.38
C SER A 542 18.00 -10.78 37.90
N GLN A 543 18.82 -11.65 38.49
CA GLN A 543 19.49 -11.40 39.75
C GLN A 543 20.47 -10.24 39.54
N GLN A 544 19.92 -9.02 39.40
CA GLN A 544 20.67 -7.78 39.28
C GLN A 544 21.39 -7.52 40.60
N ASP A 545 22.70 -7.73 40.60
CA ASP A 545 23.56 -7.32 41.69
C ASP A 545 23.71 -5.79 41.64
N TYR A 546 23.23 -5.12 42.69
CA TYR A 546 23.27 -3.67 42.81
C TYR A 546 24.61 -3.24 43.43
N ILE A 547 25.40 -2.52 42.64
CA ILE A 547 26.67 -1.95 43.09
C ILE A 547 26.37 -0.62 43.77
N VAL A 548 26.57 -0.54 45.08
CA VAL A 548 26.52 0.74 45.80
C VAL A 548 27.77 1.56 45.41
N THR A 549 27.56 2.68 44.72
CA THR A 549 28.60 3.63 44.41
C THR A 549 28.61 4.74 45.47
N GLU A 550 29.79 5.03 46.03
CA GLU A 550 29.97 6.17 46.93
C GLU A 550 30.40 7.42 46.14
N THR A 551 29.62 8.49 46.25
CA THR A 551 30.00 9.82 45.78
C THR A 551 30.45 10.62 46.99
N ILE A 552 31.70 11.11 46.98
CA ILE A 552 32.19 12.01 48.03
C ILE A 552 31.54 13.39 47.83
N ILE A 553 30.82 13.84 48.86
CA ILE A 553 30.21 15.17 48.95
C ILE A 553 31.18 16.14 49.62
N HIS A 554 31.84 15.68 50.68
CA HIS A 554 32.93 16.38 51.34
C HIS A 554 33.93 15.33 51.84
N PRO A 555 35.23 15.42 51.53
CA PRO A 555 36.21 14.39 51.94
C PRO A 555 36.41 14.37 53.47
N GLY A 556 36.12 15.49 54.13
CA GLY A 556 36.42 15.76 55.53
C GLY A 556 37.55 16.79 55.63
N ILE A 557 37.74 17.33 56.83
CA ILE A 557 38.94 18.09 57.20
C ILE A 557 39.51 17.44 58.46
N GLY A 558 40.79 17.13 58.48
CA GLY A 558 41.45 16.49 59.60
C GLY A 558 42.88 16.95 59.82
N LEU A 559 43.28 16.96 61.08
CA LEU A 559 44.64 17.23 61.54
C LEU A 559 45.19 15.95 62.19
N PRO A 560 46.18 15.26 61.60
CA PRO A 560 46.78 14.09 62.23
C PRO A 560 47.65 14.53 63.43
N GLU A 561 47.70 13.70 64.47
CA GLU A 561 48.56 13.92 65.64
C GLU A 561 50.06 13.97 65.31
N SER A 562 50.44 13.48 64.13
CA SER A 562 51.79 13.52 63.57
C SER A 562 52.03 14.72 62.62
N SER A 563 51.18 15.75 62.59
CA SER A 563 51.47 16.96 61.82
C SER A 563 52.57 17.80 62.50
N ALA A 564 53.32 18.55 61.70
CA ALA A 564 54.38 19.42 62.21
C ALA A 564 53.84 20.45 63.24
N LEU A 565 52.60 20.92 63.04
CA LEU A 565 51.91 21.83 63.94
C LEU A 565 51.67 21.20 65.32
N VAL A 566 51.08 20.00 65.38
CA VAL A 566 50.79 19.30 66.66
C VAL A 566 52.10 18.89 67.36
N ILE A 567 53.13 18.50 66.61
CA ILE A 567 54.45 18.17 67.15
C ILE A 567 55.11 19.40 67.79
N ARG A 568 55.11 20.56 67.10
CA ARG A 568 55.66 21.80 67.63
C ARG A 568 54.91 22.27 68.87
N GLY A 569 53.57 22.25 68.84
CA GLY A 569 52.75 22.62 69.99
C GLY A 569 53.01 21.77 71.24
N LYS A 570 53.15 20.44 71.09
CA LYS A 570 53.53 19.57 72.22
C LYS A 570 54.88 19.97 72.85
N TYR A 571 55.83 20.43 72.03
CA TYR A 571 57.15 20.90 72.48
C TYR A 571 57.11 22.31 73.12
N GLU A 572 56.22 23.20 72.66
CA GLU A 572 55.92 24.48 73.32
C GLU A 572 55.30 24.26 74.72
N GLU A 573 54.34 23.34 74.83
CA GLU A 573 53.69 22.98 76.10
C GLU A 573 54.68 22.37 77.10
N GLU A 574 55.56 21.45 76.65
CA GLU A 574 56.59 20.86 77.50
C GLU A 574 57.62 21.89 78.00
N GLN A 575 58.04 22.82 77.13
CA GLN A 575 58.93 23.92 77.52
C GLN A 575 58.30 24.86 78.56
N GLU A 576 57.03 25.23 78.40
CA GLU A 576 56.35 26.07 79.39
C GLU A 576 56.18 25.34 80.72
N GLU A 577 55.74 24.07 80.71
CA GLU A 577 55.61 23.32 81.96
C GLU A 577 56.96 23.13 82.67
N ALA A 578 58.06 23.00 81.93
CA ALA A 578 59.41 23.00 82.49
C ALA A 578 59.76 24.36 83.12
N ARG A 579 59.49 25.48 82.43
CA ARG A 579 59.73 26.84 82.93
C ARG A 579 58.90 27.15 84.18
N GLN A 580 57.64 26.76 84.21
CA GLN A 580 56.75 26.92 85.37
C GLN A 580 57.19 26.04 86.54
N ARG A 581 57.65 24.80 86.30
CA ARG A 581 58.29 23.96 87.32
C ARG A 581 59.53 24.65 87.92
N GLU A 582 60.40 25.21 87.09
CA GLU A 582 61.60 25.93 87.54
C GLU A 582 61.26 27.20 88.34
N ILE A 583 60.28 27.98 87.91
CA ILE A 583 59.79 29.17 88.64
C ILE A 583 59.22 28.77 90.01
N MET A 584 58.41 27.70 90.08
CA MET A 584 57.87 27.18 91.34
C MET A 584 58.97 26.65 92.27
N GLU A 585 59.98 25.96 91.75
CA GLU A 585 61.12 25.51 92.55
C GLU A 585 61.95 26.69 93.07
N ASN A 586 62.30 27.65 92.22
CA ASN A 586 62.98 28.88 92.61
C ASN A 586 62.20 29.67 93.68
N ALA A 587 60.87 29.76 93.57
CA ALA A 587 60.02 30.39 94.59
C ALA A 587 60.04 29.62 95.92
N LYS A 588 59.93 28.30 95.86
CA LYS A 588 60.00 27.39 97.02
C LYS A 588 61.37 27.44 97.71
N GLU A 589 62.46 27.61 96.95
CA GLU A 589 63.81 27.77 97.48
C GLU A 589 64.03 29.16 98.10
N LYS A 590 63.56 30.25 97.46
CA LYS A 590 63.54 31.60 98.05
C LYS A 590 62.78 31.65 99.37
N LEU A 591 61.65 30.94 99.49
CA LEU A 591 60.90 30.82 100.74
C LEU A 591 61.69 30.05 101.82
N LYS A 592 62.28 28.89 101.48
CA LYS A 592 63.19 28.14 102.38
C LYS A 592 64.37 29.00 102.86
N ARG A 593 64.98 29.80 101.98
CA ARG A 593 66.08 30.71 102.33
C ARG A 593 65.63 31.79 103.32
N ARG A 594 64.47 32.43 103.11
CA ARG A 594 63.90 33.41 104.06
C ARG A 594 63.67 32.83 105.46
N HIS A 595 63.15 31.61 105.58
CA HIS A 595 62.98 30.95 106.88
C HIS A 595 64.32 30.62 107.58
N ARG A 596 65.40 30.38 106.82
CA ARG A 596 66.75 30.14 107.39
C ARG A 596 67.47 31.40 107.85
N THR A 597 67.13 32.59 107.32
CA THR A 597 67.72 33.87 107.75
C THR A 597 66.99 34.51 108.94
N SER A 598 65.72 34.13 109.18
CA SER A 598 64.90 34.75 110.24
C SER A 598 65.19 34.24 111.66
N SER A 599 65.98 33.17 111.82
CA SER A 599 66.16 32.45 113.09
C SER A 599 67.42 32.86 113.88
N ARG A 600 68.03 34.03 113.60
CA ARG A 600 69.31 34.45 114.21
C ARG A 600 69.38 35.91 114.66
N SER A 601 68.34 36.41 115.31
CA SER A 601 68.42 37.58 116.21
C SER A 601 67.91 37.17 117.60
N GLY A 602 68.84 36.93 118.54
CA GLY A 602 68.54 36.40 119.86
C GLY A 602 68.07 37.46 120.87
N SER A 603 67.34 36.99 121.88
CA SER A 603 66.76 37.76 122.98
C SER A 603 67.76 38.59 123.79
N VAL A 604 67.30 39.73 124.31
CA VAL A 604 67.69 40.23 125.64
C VAL A 604 66.40 40.50 126.42
N SER A 605 66.35 40.06 127.67
CA SER A 605 65.18 40.15 128.55
C SER A 605 65.39 41.22 129.64
N GLY A 606 64.38 42.03 129.94
CA GLY A 606 64.43 43.02 131.04
C GLY A 606 63.07 43.72 131.24
N PRO A 607 62.52 43.78 132.47
CA PRO A 607 61.16 44.29 132.71
C PRO A 607 61.13 45.67 133.39
N VAL A 608 59.96 46.33 133.38
CA VAL A 608 59.26 46.91 134.56
C VAL A 608 57.95 47.61 134.11
N SER A 609 56.88 47.44 134.89
CA SER A 609 55.52 48.03 134.72
C SER A 609 55.39 49.31 135.60
N PRO A 610 54.27 50.10 135.65
CA PRO A 610 52.91 49.79 135.17
C PRO A 610 52.05 50.96 134.60
N SER A 611 50.78 50.61 134.32
CA SER A 611 49.59 51.48 134.12
C SER A 611 49.45 52.17 132.74
N ALA A 612 48.24 52.39 132.20
CA ALA A 612 46.89 52.16 132.74
C ALA A 612 45.88 51.60 131.70
N SER A 613 44.71 51.20 132.21
CA SER A 613 43.41 50.81 131.61
C SER A 613 43.10 51.29 130.17
N VAL A 614 42.31 50.58 129.34
CA VAL A 614 40.86 50.31 129.54
C VAL A 614 40.35 49.06 128.76
N SER A 615 39.28 48.45 129.29
CA SER A 615 38.26 47.50 128.76
C SER A 615 38.22 47.15 127.25
N GLY A 616 37.68 45.98 126.81
CA GLY A 616 36.87 44.96 127.51
C GLY A 616 36.62 43.70 126.64
N PRO A 617 35.88 42.67 127.12
CA PRO A 617 36.30 41.27 126.89
C PRO A 617 35.43 40.39 125.94
N LEU A 618 36.08 39.32 125.45
CA LEU A 618 35.47 38.06 124.95
C LEU A 618 35.58 36.96 126.04
N SER A 619 34.53 36.18 126.30
CA SER A 619 34.57 34.96 127.13
C SER A 619 33.26 34.13 127.09
N PRO A 620 33.26 32.83 127.51
CA PRO A 620 32.70 31.78 126.63
C PRO A 620 31.88 30.67 127.36
N SER A 621 31.70 29.51 126.69
CA SER A 621 31.70 28.12 127.24
C SER A 621 30.40 27.29 127.20
N ALA A 622 30.63 25.96 127.21
CA ALA A 622 29.71 24.83 127.45
C ALA A 622 28.56 24.62 126.44
N ARG A 623 28.17 23.42 125.97
CA ARG A 623 28.46 21.97 126.11
C ARG A 623 27.14 21.23 126.39
N TRP A 624 26.77 20.36 125.44
CA TRP A 624 26.06 19.09 125.66
C TRP A 624 24.63 19.13 126.27
N SER A 625 23.62 18.88 125.43
CA SER A 625 22.48 18.05 125.79
C SER A 625 22.14 17.06 124.67
N LYS A 626 21.64 15.88 125.04
CA LYS A 626 21.25 14.80 124.12
C LYS A 626 19.82 15.02 123.63
N GLY A 627 19.57 14.68 122.37
CA GLY A 627 18.28 14.84 121.71
C GLY A 627 17.14 13.92 122.17
N SER A 628 16.06 13.97 121.40
CA SER A 628 15.01 12.95 121.34
C SER A 628 14.62 12.74 119.88
N LEU A 629 14.08 11.55 119.56
CA LEU A 629 13.31 11.36 118.34
C LEU A 629 11.96 12.07 118.46
N MET A 630 11.36 12.45 117.34
CA MET A 630 10.19 11.75 116.80
C MET A 630 10.02 12.04 115.31
N ALA A 631 9.30 11.17 114.60
CA ALA A 631 8.99 11.30 113.18
C ALA A 631 7.53 10.90 112.90
N THR A 632 6.81 11.78 112.19
CA THR A 632 5.54 11.59 111.47
C THR A 632 5.43 12.81 110.54
N GLN A 633 5.44 12.69 109.20
CA GLN A 633 4.33 12.24 108.32
C GLN A 633 3.19 13.26 108.18
N ILE A 634 2.90 13.65 106.92
CA ILE A 634 1.57 13.79 106.27
C ILE A 634 0.57 14.81 106.90
N GLU A 635 -0.24 15.63 106.22
CA GLU A 635 -0.51 16.00 104.81
C GLU A 635 0.06 17.42 104.47
N ASP A 636 -0.01 18.03 103.27
CA ASP A 636 -0.59 17.71 101.94
C ASP A 636 0.50 17.83 100.85
#